data_AF-P0DQT7-F1
#
_entry.id   AF-P0DQT7-F1
#
_cell.length_a   1.000
_cell.length_b   1.000
_cell.length_c   1.000
_cell.angle_alpha   90.00
_cell.angle_beta   90.00
_cell.angle_gamma   90.00
#
_symmetry.space_group_name_H-M   'P 1'
#
loop_
_entity.id
_entity.type
_entity.pdbx_description
1 polymer ?
#
loop_
_entity_poly.entity_id
_entity_poly.type
_entity_poly.pdbx_seq_one_letter_code
_entity_poly.pdbx_strand_id
1 'polypeptide(L)' 'MKTIVLLFVLVLVFALLVKMGMVEAEHGCPDNEDECHEHCKSIGKSGGYCVGPHKQTCRCN' A
#
# COMPACT_ATOMS: atom_id res chain seq x y z
N MET A 1 -21.33 25.80 -14.77
CA MET A 1 -19.90 25.49 -15.03
C MET A 1 -19.07 25.36 -13.76
N LYS A 2 -19.05 26.35 -12.86
CA LYS A 2 -18.18 26.35 -11.66
C LYS A 2 -18.38 25.12 -10.76
N THR A 3 -19.63 24.72 -10.52
CA THR A 3 -19.97 23.54 -9.72
C THR A 3 -19.55 22.23 -10.39
N ILE A 4 -19.79 22.09 -11.70
CA ILE A 4 -19.33 20.93 -12.47
C ILE A 4 -17.81 20.82 -12.45
N VAL A 5 -17.10 21.94 -12.66
CA VAL A 5 -15.63 21.99 -12.57
C VAL A 5 -15.16 21.62 -11.16
N LEU A 6 -15.82 22.14 -10.11
CA LEU A 6 -15.51 21.79 -8.73
C LEU A 6 -15.69 20.28 -8.46
N LEU A 7 -16.79 19.69 -8.94
CA LEU A 7 -17.05 18.25 -8.80
C LEU A 7 -16.00 17.43 -9.55
N PHE A 8 -15.64 17.81 -10.78
CA PHE A 8 -14.57 17.16 -11.53
C PHE A 8 -13.24 17.21 -10.79
N VAL A 9 -12.87 18.37 -10.24
CA VAL A 9 -11.65 18.54 -9.44
C VAL A 9 -11.69 17.67 -8.18
N LEU A 10 -12.82 17.62 -7.46
CA LEU A 10 -12.97 16.77 -6.27
C LEU A 10 -12.82 15.28 -6.60
N VAL A 11 -13.42 14.81 -7.69
CA VAL A 11 -13.30 13.41 -8.15
C VAL A 11 -11.85 13.09 -8.54
N LEU A 12 -11.17 14.00 -9.24
CA LEU A 12 -9.75 13.82 -9.61
C LEU A 12 -8.86 13.77 -8.37
N VAL A 13 -9.03 14.68 -7.42
CA VAL A 13 -8.29 14.66 -6.14
C VAL A 13 -8.53 13.35 -5.40
N PHE A 14 -9.78 12.90 -5.29
CA PHE A 14 -10.12 11.64 -4.63
C PHE A 14 -9.46 10.43 -5.34
N ALA A 15 -9.49 10.39 -6.67
CA ALA A 15 -8.84 9.33 -7.45
C ALA A 15 -7.32 9.31 -7.29
N LEU A 16 -6.68 10.48 -7.16
CA LEU A 16 -5.26 10.59 -6.87
C LEU A 16 -4.94 10.09 -5.45
N LEU A 17 -5.74 10.45 -4.45
CA LEU A 17 -5.57 9.97 -3.07
C LEU A 17 -5.64 8.44 -2.98
N VAL A 18 -6.57 7.81 -3.72
CA VAL A 18 -6.70 6.35 -3.75
C VAL A 18 -5.45 5.67 -4.33
N LYS A 19 -4.77 6.30 -5.30
CA LYS A 19 -3.53 5.75 -5.86
C LYS A 19 -2.35 5.80 -4.88
N MET A 20 -2.33 6.75 -3.96
CA MET A 20 -1.19 6.94 -3.03
C MET A 20 -1.22 5.94 -1.86
N GLY A 21 -2.31 5.16 -1.73
CA GLY A 21 -2.51 4.21 -0.64
C GLY A 21 -1.87 2.84 -0.83
N MET A 22 -1.26 2.58 -1.99
CA MET A 22 -0.59 1.31 -2.25
C MET A 22 0.92 1.55 -2.20
N VAL A 23 1.50 1.42 -1.01
CA VAL A 23 2.89 1.01 -0.95
C VAL A 23 2.88 -0.45 -1.40
N GLU A 24 3.06 -0.65 -2.70
CA GLU A 24 3.30 -1.95 -3.31
C GLU A 24 4.43 -2.58 -2.51
N ALA A 25 4.09 -3.60 -1.73
CA ALA A 25 5.12 -4.37 -1.08
C ALA A 25 5.72 -5.28 -2.12
N GLU A 26 6.84 -4.83 -2.66
CA GLU A 26 7.74 -5.60 -3.52
C GLU A 26 8.27 -6.88 -2.84
N HIS A 27 7.95 -7.10 -1.56
CA HIS A 27 8.51 -8.16 -0.73
C HIS A 27 7.45 -9.25 -0.47
N GLY A 28 7.26 -10.12 -1.45
CA GLY A 28 6.59 -11.41 -1.34
C GLY A 28 5.07 -11.45 -1.10
N CYS A 29 4.43 -10.37 -0.70
CA CYS A 29 3.00 -10.38 -0.38
C CYS A 29 2.11 -10.39 -1.64
N PRO A 30 1.09 -11.28 -1.77
CA PRO A 30 0.50 -12.15 -0.75
C PRO A 30 1.03 -13.60 -0.71
N ASP A 31 1.78 -14.04 -1.71
CA ASP A 31 2.13 -15.46 -1.91
C ASP A 31 3.29 -15.96 -1.02
N ASN A 32 4.11 -15.04 -0.54
CA ASN A 32 5.38 -15.29 0.15
C ASN A 32 5.55 -14.35 1.35
N GLU A 33 4.82 -14.63 2.43
CA GLU A 33 4.94 -13.89 3.70
C GLU A 33 6.35 -14.03 4.31
N ASP A 34 7.05 -15.14 4.05
CA ASP A 34 8.42 -15.37 4.52
C ASP A 34 9.41 -14.37 3.90
N GLU A 35 9.27 -14.02 2.62
CA GLU A 35 10.10 -13.00 1.97
C GLU A 35 9.90 -11.62 2.59
N CYS A 36 8.66 -11.26 2.93
CA CYS A 36 8.37 -10.07 3.73
C CYS A 36 9.05 -10.14 5.10
N HIS A 37 8.94 -11.28 5.80
CA HIS A 37 9.51 -11.46 7.13
C HIS A 37 11.04 -11.32 7.13
N GLU A 38 11.71 -11.98 6.21
CA GLU A 38 13.17 -11.95 6.06
C GLU A 38 13.66 -10.58 5.56
N HIS A 39 12.93 -9.94 4.64
CA HIS A 39 13.22 -8.57 4.23
C HIS A 39 13.22 -7.62 5.45
N CYS A 40 12.17 -7.68 6.26
CA CYS A 40 12.07 -6.84 7.45
C CYS A 40 13.21 -7.11 8.45
N LYS A 41 13.60 -8.38 8.65
CA LYS A 41 14.77 -8.73 9.48
C LYS A 41 16.07 -8.20 8.89
N SER A 42 16.23 -8.21 7.57
CA SER A 42 17.44 -7.70 6.90
C SER A 42 17.64 -6.19 7.13
N ILE A 43 16.56 -5.41 7.22
CA ILE A 43 16.60 -3.97 7.52
C ILE A 43 16.59 -3.67 9.04
N GLY A 44 16.75 -4.69 9.88
CA GLY A 44 16.86 -4.55 11.34
C GLY A 44 15.53 -4.43 12.09
N LYS A 45 14.42 -4.88 11.48
CA LYS A 45 13.13 -5.02 12.15
C LYS A 45 13.00 -6.43 12.76
N SER A 46 12.06 -6.62 13.68
CA SER A 46 11.85 -7.92 14.33
C SER A 46 11.29 -8.96 13.34
N GLY A 47 10.62 -8.49 12.30
CA GLY A 47 9.99 -9.30 11.28
C GLY A 47 8.97 -8.50 10.49
N GLY A 48 8.35 -9.16 9.54
CA GLY A 48 7.33 -8.63 8.65
C GLY A 48 6.16 -9.59 8.50
N TYR A 49 5.00 -9.04 8.14
CA TYR A 49 3.81 -9.83 7.82
C TYR A 49 2.94 -9.09 6.78
N CYS A 50 2.15 -9.84 6.02
CA CYS A 50 1.30 -9.28 4.97
C CYS A 50 -0.02 -8.73 5.55
N VAL A 51 -0.35 -7.48 5.21
CA VAL A 51 -1.54 -6.74 5.66
C VAL A 51 -2.37 -6.23 4.48
N GLY A 52 -3.58 -5.78 4.80
CA GLY A 52 -4.57 -5.31 3.84
C GLY A 52 -5.59 -6.39 3.48
N PRO A 53 -6.70 -6.01 2.80
CA PRO A 53 -7.78 -6.95 2.46
C PRO A 53 -7.33 -8.11 1.56
N HIS A 54 -6.30 -7.88 0.74
CA HIS A 54 -5.70 -8.89 -0.13
C HIS A 54 -4.30 -9.31 0.32
N LYS A 55 -3.87 -8.93 1.53
CA LYS A 55 -2.51 -9.20 2.02
C LYS A 55 -1.41 -8.80 1.03
N GLN A 56 -1.57 -7.70 0.29
CA GLN A 56 -0.59 -7.25 -0.72
C GLN A 56 0.46 -6.29 -0.14
N THR A 57 0.39 -5.98 1.16
CA THR A 57 1.28 -5.00 1.78
C THR A 57 2.09 -5.67 2.89
N CYS A 58 3.39 -5.81 2.72
CA CYS A 58 4.33 -6.18 3.77
C CYS A 58 4.45 -5.07 4.81
N ARG A 59 4.19 -5.39 6.07
CA ARG A 59 4.36 -4.48 7.21
C ARG A 59 5.46 -5.01 8.12
N CYS A 60 6.52 -4.25 8.29
CA CYS A 60 7.58 -4.55 9.24
C CYS A 60 7.25 -4.02 10.65
N ASN A 61 7.60 -4.79 11.69
CA ASN A 61 7.51 -4.40 13.10
C ASN A 61 8.90 -4.20 13.72
#